data_AF-A0A956KPN1-F1
#
_entry.id   AF-A0A956KPN1-F1
#
_cell.length_a   1.000
_cell.length_b   1.000
_cell.length_c   1.000
_cell.angle_alpha   90.00
_cell.angle_beta   90.00
_cell.angle_gamma   90.00
#
_symmetry.space_group_name_H-M   'P 1'
#
loop_
_entity.id
_entity.type
_entity.pdbx_description
1 polymer ?
#
loop_
_entity_poly.entity_id
_entity_poly.type
_entity_poly.pdbx_seq_one_letter_code
_entity_poly.pdbx_strand_id
1 'polypeptide(L)'
;MRRLALPLIPLLLLPACADDNVGNDEVASVGTLDADTTSSTDAGTSTDAGTSSDTSSSSDSSSSDSSSSDSSSSDSSSSSSDSSGIKFDMAPLPDGGLDTGDEGPIIPENCDQASAGETTVGCLFYAVDLDQNGGLENDQYAVAVSNVQIDTPATVTIHRKVGGVWQMQAGPTVVQPLSLATFPLPNNNQQGSGVKLDGTWRVTSDVPIIAYQFNPLIQGAASSDASMLYPVASWDYYNHVVHWGEGYGRGYITIVAANDGTVVEVTPVVATAGGNGVPAGSPNVPFQVMLNEGELAEVAVVT
;
A
#
# COMPACT_ATOMS: atom_id res chain seq x y z
N MET A 1 -0.86 9.67 82.33
CA MET A 1 -1.53 9.70 81.01
C MET A 1 -1.21 8.40 80.28
N ARG A 2 -2.10 7.88 79.42
CA ARG A 2 -1.93 6.56 78.77
C ARG A 2 -0.80 6.60 77.74
N ARG A 3 0.05 5.56 77.73
CA ARG A 3 0.92 5.23 76.58
C ARG A 3 0.08 4.45 75.57
N LEU A 4 0.18 4.77 74.28
CA LEU A 4 -0.28 3.88 73.21
C LEU A 4 0.88 2.99 72.75
N ALA A 5 0.54 1.82 72.23
CA ALA A 5 1.46 0.90 71.57
C ALA A 5 1.01 0.69 70.12
N LEU A 6 1.95 0.42 69.22
CA LEU A 6 1.72 -0.13 67.88
C LEU A 6 2.78 -1.21 67.63
N PRO A 7 2.49 -2.28 66.87
CA PRO A 7 3.22 -3.53 67.00
C PRO A 7 4.39 -3.71 66.03
N LEU A 8 5.27 -4.65 66.40
CA LEU A 8 6.31 -5.23 65.56
C LEU A 8 5.69 -6.23 64.55
N ILE A 9 6.15 -6.24 63.30
CA ILE A 9 5.86 -7.29 62.30
C ILE A 9 7.22 -7.83 61.81
N PRO A 10 7.43 -9.16 61.75
CA PRO A 10 8.77 -9.74 61.58
C PRO A 10 9.24 -9.86 60.13
N LEU A 11 10.56 -9.78 59.96
CA LEU A 11 11.28 -10.17 58.75
C LEU A 11 11.26 -11.70 58.59
N LEU A 12 11.02 -12.19 57.38
CA LEU A 12 11.09 -13.61 57.02
C LEU A 12 12.28 -13.86 56.07
N LEU A 13 12.95 -14.99 56.23
CA LEU A 13 14.25 -15.29 55.61
C LEU A 13 14.33 -16.77 55.17
N LEU A 14 14.96 -16.99 54.01
CA LEU A 14 15.57 -18.24 53.54
C LEU A 14 14.60 -19.41 53.22
N PRO A 15 15.04 -20.44 52.46
CA PRO A 15 16.39 -20.67 51.93
C PRO A 15 16.49 -20.63 50.39
N ALA A 16 17.74 -20.59 49.91
CA ALA A 16 18.11 -20.95 48.54
C ALA A 16 18.67 -22.39 48.52
N CYS A 17 18.55 -23.06 47.38
CA CYS A 17 19.37 -24.20 47.00
C CYS A 17 20.09 -23.85 45.70
N ALA A 18 21.36 -24.17 45.60
CA ALA A 18 22.15 -24.13 44.37
C ALA A 18 22.62 -25.55 44.04
N ASP A 19 22.99 -25.79 42.79
CA ASP A 19 23.98 -26.80 42.43
C ASP A 19 24.65 -26.40 41.10
N ASP A 20 25.92 -26.76 40.93
CA ASP A 20 26.80 -26.21 39.89
C ASP A 20 26.95 -27.12 38.65
N ASN A 21 27.23 -26.50 37.48
CA ASN A 21 28.34 -26.79 36.54
C ASN A 21 28.11 -25.99 35.23
N VAL A 22 28.98 -25.03 34.83
CA VAL A 22 30.31 -25.17 34.19
C VAL A 22 30.24 -25.58 32.71
N GLY A 23 30.75 -24.73 31.80
CA GLY A 23 30.86 -25.06 30.35
C GLY A 23 31.08 -23.88 29.37
N ASN A 24 32.22 -23.16 29.50
CA ASN A 24 32.88 -22.21 28.58
C ASN A 24 32.18 -21.57 27.34
N ASP A 25 32.40 -20.26 27.23
CA ASP A 25 33.00 -19.51 26.09
C ASP A 25 32.83 -20.03 24.64
N GLU A 26 32.29 -19.16 23.76
CA GLU A 26 33.10 -18.37 22.81
C GLU A 26 32.24 -17.22 22.20
N VAL A 27 32.81 -16.44 21.27
CA VAL A 27 32.29 -15.15 20.79
C VAL A 27 32.17 -15.14 19.25
N ALA A 28 31.32 -14.25 18.71
CA ALA A 28 31.16 -13.94 17.28
C ALA A 28 30.42 -15.02 16.44
N SER A 29 29.87 -14.73 15.25
CA SER A 29 29.72 -13.46 14.52
C SER A 29 28.54 -13.53 13.54
N VAL A 30 28.22 -12.38 12.91
CA VAL A 30 27.35 -12.26 11.72
C VAL A 30 27.70 -13.32 10.66
N GLY A 31 26.67 -13.94 10.06
CA GLY A 31 26.81 -14.87 8.93
C GLY A 31 25.69 -14.69 7.91
N THR A 32 26.05 -14.42 6.66
CA THR A 32 25.15 -14.31 5.51
C THR A 32 24.56 -15.68 5.14
N LEU A 33 23.33 -15.72 4.63
CA LEU A 33 22.73 -16.93 4.05
C LEU A 33 22.74 -16.86 2.52
N ASP A 34 23.76 -17.44 1.92
CA ASP A 34 23.72 -17.94 0.54
C ASP A 34 23.25 -19.41 0.53
N ALA A 35 22.72 -19.88 -0.60
CA ALA A 35 22.22 -21.24 -0.77
C ALA A 35 23.32 -22.25 -1.16
N ASP A 36 23.12 -23.56 -0.90
CA ASP A 36 22.74 -24.54 -1.94
C ASP A 36 22.73 -26.04 -1.46
N THR A 37 21.84 -26.84 -2.07
CA THR A 37 21.96 -28.27 -2.47
C THR A 37 22.07 -29.47 -1.47
N THR A 38 21.15 -30.45 -1.66
CA THR A 38 21.13 -31.90 -1.26
C THR A 38 21.15 -32.29 0.24
N SER A 39 20.14 -33.00 0.81
CA SER A 39 19.68 -34.41 0.65
C SER A 39 20.63 -35.47 1.26
N SER A 40 20.21 -36.51 2.00
CA SER A 40 18.88 -37.06 2.37
C SER A 40 18.92 -37.65 3.82
N THR A 41 18.12 -38.59 4.39
CA THR A 41 17.31 -39.73 3.89
C THR A 41 16.31 -40.24 4.98
N ASP A 42 15.56 -41.30 4.69
CA ASP A 42 14.52 -42.02 5.47
C ASP A 42 14.73 -42.29 6.98
N ALA A 43 13.62 -42.17 7.74
CA ALA A 43 12.82 -43.31 8.27
C ALA A 43 11.68 -42.81 9.21
N GLY A 44 10.48 -43.39 9.31
CA GLY A 44 9.87 -44.49 8.55
C GLY A 44 9.14 -45.51 9.46
N THR A 45 7.80 -45.47 9.54
CA THR A 45 6.89 -46.61 9.88
C THR A 45 5.43 -46.19 9.66
N SER A 46 4.60 -47.10 9.13
CA SER A 46 3.22 -46.87 8.69
C SER A 46 2.19 -47.76 9.37
N THR A 47 0.93 -47.32 9.41
CA THR A 47 -0.24 -48.21 9.24
C THR A 47 -1.31 -47.51 8.40
N ASP A 48 -2.09 -48.28 7.64
CA ASP A 48 -2.86 -47.86 6.46
C ASP A 48 -4.27 -48.48 6.44
N ALA A 49 -5.22 -47.78 5.80
CA ALA A 49 -6.41 -48.32 5.12
C ALA A 49 -7.20 -47.17 4.43
N GLY A 50 -7.33 -47.14 3.08
CA GLY A 50 -8.12 -46.08 2.43
C GLY A 50 -8.50 -46.17 0.94
N THR A 51 -7.64 -46.70 0.07
CA THR A 51 -7.96 -47.15 -1.32
C THR A 51 -8.61 -46.13 -2.30
N SER A 52 -7.75 -45.45 -3.07
CA SER A 52 -7.75 -45.39 -4.57
C SER A 52 -8.90 -44.66 -5.33
N SER A 53 -8.72 -44.20 -6.59
CA SER A 53 -7.61 -44.37 -7.56
C SER A 53 -7.45 -43.16 -8.51
N ASP A 54 -6.21 -42.75 -8.79
CA ASP A 54 -5.83 -41.90 -9.92
C ASP A 54 -5.49 -42.70 -11.19
N THR A 55 -5.59 -42.06 -12.36
CA THR A 55 -4.70 -42.35 -13.51
C THR A 55 -4.45 -41.10 -14.36
N SER A 56 -3.21 -40.62 -14.33
CA SER A 56 -2.64 -39.64 -15.27
C SER A 56 -1.54 -40.29 -16.10
N SER A 57 -1.30 -39.82 -17.33
CA SER A 57 -0.08 -40.13 -18.07
C SER A 57 0.38 -38.96 -18.95
N SER A 58 1.69 -38.72 -18.93
CA SER A 58 2.36 -37.60 -19.61
C SER A 58 3.16 -38.09 -20.83
N SER A 59 3.58 -37.16 -21.70
CA SER A 59 4.70 -37.36 -22.61
C SER A 59 5.35 -36.03 -22.98
N ASP A 60 6.67 -36.07 -23.26
CA ASP A 60 7.55 -34.90 -23.16
C ASP A 60 8.03 -34.31 -24.50
N SER A 61 8.37 -33.01 -24.43
CA SER A 61 9.55 -32.34 -25.01
C SER A 61 10.10 -32.71 -26.40
N SER A 62 10.28 -31.69 -27.26
CA SER A 62 11.63 -31.31 -27.78
C SER A 62 11.59 -30.06 -28.68
N SER A 63 12.72 -29.33 -28.75
CA SER A 63 12.92 -28.09 -29.52
C SER A 63 13.84 -28.30 -30.73
N SER A 64 13.83 -27.39 -31.71
CA SER A 64 14.96 -27.16 -32.63
C SER A 64 14.85 -25.80 -33.36
N ASP A 65 16.01 -25.18 -33.64
CA ASP A 65 16.15 -23.77 -34.05
C ASP A 65 16.53 -23.55 -35.53
N SER A 66 16.52 -22.27 -35.96
CA SER A 66 17.20 -21.61 -37.12
C SER A 66 16.23 -20.89 -38.08
N SER A 67 16.15 -19.55 -38.15
CA SER A 67 17.09 -18.56 -38.76
C SER A 67 16.99 -18.48 -40.31
N SER A 68 17.02 -17.33 -41.02
CA SER A 68 17.25 -15.90 -40.69
C SER A 68 16.59 -14.96 -41.74
N SER A 69 16.38 -13.66 -41.40
CA SER A 69 16.38 -12.47 -42.31
C SER A 69 15.30 -12.38 -43.45
N ASP A 70 14.93 -11.23 -44.05
CA ASP A 70 15.45 -9.84 -43.98
C ASP A 70 14.41 -8.73 -44.37
N SER A 71 14.64 -7.50 -43.89
CA SER A 71 14.39 -6.14 -44.49
C SER A 71 13.03 -5.61 -45.06
N SER A 72 12.52 -4.56 -44.39
CA SER A 72 12.13 -3.19 -44.88
C SER A 72 10.86 -2.83 -45.73
N SER A 73 9.96 -2.06 -45.08
CA SER A 73 9.47 -0.69 -45.46
C SER A 73 8.26 -0.37 -46.40
N SER A 74 7.55 0.70 -45.99
CA SER A 74 6.74 1.73 -46.73
C SER A 74 5.33 1.46 -47.30
N ASP A 75 4.34 2.03 -46.58
CA ASP A 75 3.35 3.07 -47.01
C ASP A 75 2.14 2.82 -47.96
N SER A 76 1.12 3.68 -47.72
CA SER A 76 0.04 4.15 -48.62
C SER A 76 -1.27 3.36 -48.79
N SER A 77 -2.19 3.60 -47.84
CA SER A 77 -3.61 3.94 -48.06
C SER A 77 -4.45 3.25 -49.18
N SER A 78 -5.49 2.52 -48.77
CA SER A 78 -6.80 2.55 -49.45
C SER A 78 -7.95 2.32 -48.46
N SER A 79 -9.15 2.78 -48.81
CA SER A 79 -10.30 2.92 -47.90
C SER A 79 -11.38 1.84 -48.06
N SER A 80 -12.12 1.57 -46.98
CA SER A 80 -13.34 0.71 -46.92
C SER A 80 -13.05 -0.79 -47.01
N SER A 81 -13.79 -1.69 -46.33
CA SER A 81 -15.14 -1.60 -45.75
C SER A 81 -15.34 -2.58 -44.58
N ASP A 82 -16.42 -2.39 -43.81
CA ASP A 82 -17.13 -3.39 -43.00
C ASP A 82 -16.31 -4.36 -42.12
N SER A 83 -15.95 -3.88 -40.93
CA SER A 83 -15.86 -4.73 -39.74
C SER A 83 -16.83 -4.21 -38.69
N SER A 84 -17.72 -5.07 -38.19
CA SER A 84 -18.65 -4.78 -37.09
C SER A 84 -17.97 -4.90 -35.72
N GLY A 85 -16.74 -4.40 -35.60
CA GLY A 85 -15.99 -4.33 -34.36
C GLY A 85 -16.46 -3.18 -33.46
N ILE A 86 -16.11 -3.25 -32.18
CA ILE A 86 -16.31 -2.15 -31.24
C ILE A 86 -15.46 -0.97 -31.70
N LYS A 87 -16.10 0.14 -32.05
CA LYS A 87 -15.41 1.40 -32.30
C LYS A 87 -15.13 2.06 -30.96
N PHE A 88 -13.88 1.95 -30.51
CA PHE A 88 -13.34 2.88 -29.53
C PHE A 88 -13.06 4.21 -30.22
N ASP A 89 -14.13 4.98 -30.45
CA ASP A 89 -14.09 6.36 -30.93
C ASP A 89 -13.56 7.27 -29.80
N MET A 90 -12.37 6.97 -29.29
CA MET A 90 -11.63 7.84 -28.39
C MET A 90 -11.33 9.14 -29.15
N ALA A 91 -11.54 10.28 -28.49
CA ALA A 91 -10.94 11.53 -28.94
C ALA A 91 -9.41 11.34 -29.06
N PRO A 92 -8.72 12.13 -29.91
CA PRO A 92 -7.27 12.19 -29.86
C PRO A 92 -6.85 12.38 -28.40
N LEU A 93 -6.00 11.47 -27.89
CA LEU A 93 -5.47 11.61 -26.55
C LEU A 93 -4.84 13.01 -26.46
N PRO A 94 -5.14 13.82 -25.42
CA PRO A 94 -4.38 15.04 -25.20
C PRO A 94 -2.91 14.66 -25.13
N ASP A 95 -2.02 15.41 -25.79
CA ASP A 95 -0.60 15.22 -25.53
C ASP A 95 -0.35 15.50 -24.04
N GLY A 96 0.53 14.71 -23.43
CA GLY A 96 0.71 14.65 -21.97
C GLY A 96 1.44 15.87 -21.39
N GLY A 97 1.27 17.04 -22.00
CA GLY A 97 1.97 18.27 -21.67
C GLY A 97 3.32 18.40 -22.38
N LEU A 98 3.31 18.95 -23.59
CA LEU A 98 4.49 19.49 -24.28
C LEU A 98 5.55 18.46 -24.67
N ASP A 99 5.16 17.49 -25.51
CA ASP A 99 6.13 16.79 -26.36
C ASP A 99 6.73 17.77 -27.39
N THR A 100 8.01 18.11 -27.21
CA THR A 100 8.77 18.97 -28.16
C THR A 100 9.55 18.18 -29.21
N GLY A 101 9.41 16.85 -29.24
CA GLY A 101 10.00 15.93 -30.21
C GLY A 101 11.00 14.94 -29.59
N ASP A 102 10.82 13.67 -29.95
CA ASP A 102 11.76 12.53 -29.85
C ASP A 102 12.17 12.03 -28.44
N GLU A 103 11.77 12.66 -27.33
CA GLU A 103 11.91 12.10 -25.98
C GLU A 103 10.58 12.08 -25.21
N GLY A 104 10.37 11.04 -24.39
CA GLY A 104 9.15 10.87 -23.59
C GLY A 104 9.02 11.90 -22.44
N PRO A 105 7.89 11.92 -21.72
CA PRO A 105 7.64 12.91 -20.67
C PRO A 105 8.77 12.92 -19.64
N ILE A 106 9.39 14.10 -19.47
CA ILE A 106 10.59 14.30 -18.67
C ILE A 106 10.31 13.90 -17.21
N ILE A 107 11.07 12.92 -16.71
CA ILE A 107 11.02 12.53 -15.29
C ILE A 107 11.56 13.71 -14.47
N PRO A 108 10.81 14.23 -13.47
CA PRO A 108 11.29 15.31 -12.63
C PRO A 108 12.56 14.92 -11.85
N GLU A 109 13.60 15.74 -11.98
CA GLU A 109 14.87 15.64 -11.24
C GLU A 109 14.75 16.21 -9.82
N ASN A 110 13.81 17.15 -9.61
CA ASN A 110 13.62 17.86 -8.35
C ASN A 110 12.15 18.13 -8.02
N CYS A 111 11.88 18.44 -6.75
CA CYS A 111 10.51 18.62 -6.25
C CYS A 111 9.78 19.83 -6.83
N ASP A 112 10.49 20.86 -7.31
CA ASP A 112 9.86 22.03 -7.93
C ASP A 112 9.32 21.68 -9.33
N GLN A 113 10.10 20.96 -10.14
CA GLN A 113 9.62 20.36 -11.40
C GLN A 113 8.45 19.40 -11.15
N ALA A 114 8.57 18.51 -10.16
CA ALA A 114 7.53 17.53 -9.83
C ALA A 114 6.24 18.18 -9.29
N SER A 115 6.33 19.38 -8.72
CA SER A 115 5.18 20.17 -8.26
C SER A 115 4.55 21.03 -9.37
N ALA A 116 5.18 21.09 -10.55
CA ALA A 116 4.72 21.86 -11.70
C ALA A 116 4.14 20.99 -12.84
N GLY A 117 4.25 19.67 -12.74
CA GLY A 117 3.75 18.72 -13.74
C GLY A 117 2.68 17.78 -13.19
N GLU A 118 1.70 17.43 -14.02
CA GLU A 118 0.67 16.43 -13.73
C GLU A 118 1.23 15.01 -13.94
N THR A 119 1.98 14.51 -12.95
CA THR A 119 2.70 13.23 -13.04
C THR A 119 2.54 12.39 -11.77
N THR A 120 2.80 11.08 -11.88
CA THR A 120 2.80 10.12 -10.76
C THR A 120 4.08 10.18 -9.93
N VAL A 121 5.08 10.93 -10.39
CA VAL A 121 6.38 11.13 -9.71
C VAL A 121 6.33 12.42 -8.88
N GLY A 122 6.63 12.36 -7.59
CA GLY A 122 6.54 13.52 -6.70
C GLY A 122 7.28 13.38 -5.37
N CYS A 123 7.17 14.40 -4.52
CA CYS A 123 7.87 14.46 -3.23
C CYS A 123 6.94 14.41 -2.00
N LEU A 124 5.62 14.46 -2.19
CA LEU A 124 4.62 14.45 -1.12
C LEU A 124 3.41 13.62 -1.52
N PHE A 125 3.08 12.62 -0.70
CA PHE A 125 1.93 11.72 -0.88
C PHE A 125 1.23 11.50 0.47
N TYR A 126 -0.04 11.10 0.42
CA TYR A 126 -0.77 10.58 1.57
C TYR A 126 -1.23 9.16 1.24
N ALA A 127 -0.79 8.18 2.03
CA ALA A 127 -1.24 6.80 1.95
C ALA A 127 -2.32 6.54 3.01
N VAL A 128 -3.25 5.63 2.73
CA VAL A 128 -4.38 5.32 3.61
C VAL A 128 -4.49 3.82 3.86
N ASP A 129 -4.70 3.45 5.12
CA ASP A 129 -5.14 2.10 5.47
C ASP A 129 -6.66 2.05 5.33
N LEU A 130 -7.16 1.06 4.60
CA LEU A 130 -8.51 1.01 4.01
C LEU A 130 -9.36 -0.06 4.70
N ASP A 131 -10.65 0.20 4.93
CA ASP A 131 -11.67 -0.75 5.44
C ASP A 131 -11.61 -2.07 4.65
N GLN A 132 -10.96 -3.09 5.23
CA GLN A 132 -10.87 -4.44 4.69
C GLN A 132 -12.02 -5.30 5.19
N ASN A 133 -12.40 -6.30 4.41
CA ASN A 133 -13.50 -7.19 4.79
C ASN A 133 -13.13 -8.11 5.98
N GLY A 134 -13.45 -7.66 7.20
CA GLY A 134 -13.59 -8.50 8.39
C GLY A 134 -12.26 -8.92 9.02
N GLY A 135 -11.81 -10.15 8.76
CA GLY A 135 -10.61 -10.69 9.40
C GLY A 135 -9.30 -10.05 8.89
N LEU A 136 -9.29 -9.65 7.61
CA LEU A 136 -8.14 -9.10 6.89
C LEU A 136 -7.68 -7.73 7.41
N GLU A 137 -8.52 -7.07 8.21
CA GLU A 137 -8.26 -5.76 8.82
C GLU A 137 -7.00 -5.68 9.68
N ASN A 138 -6.47 -6.82 10.13
CA ASN A 138 -5.30 -6.88 11.00
C ASN A 138 -4.06 -7.42 10.27
N ASP A 139 -4.16 -7.65 8.95
CA ASP A 139 -3.02 -8.04 8.12
C ASP A 139 -2.09 -6.83 7.89
N GLN A 140 -0.86 -7.09 7.44
CA GLN A 140 0.21 -6.09 7.45
C GLN A 140 0.04 -5.02 6.36
N TYR A 141 -0.51 -3.84 6.70
CA TYR A 141 -0.48 -2.67 5.81
C TYR A 141 0.96 -2.17 5.54
N ALA A 142 1.24 -1.67 4.34
CA ALA A 142 2.54 -1.08 4.03
C ALA A 142 2.48 0.02 2.95
N VAL A 143 3.51 0.88 2.95
CA VAL A 143 3.86 1.75 1.83
C VAL A 143 5.14 1.24 1.19
N ALA A 144 5.22 1.20 -0.13
CA ALA A 144 6.48 1.07 -0.86
C ALA A 144 6.77 2.35 -1.64
N VAL A 145 8.05 2.69 -1.78
CA VAL A 145 8.50 3.83 -2.59
C VAL A 145 9.61 3.40 -3.54
N SER A 146 9.61 3.98 -4.74
CA SER A 146 10.63 3.77 -5.76
C SER A 146 11.33 5.09 -6.07
N ASN A 147 12.65 5.14 -5.88
CA ASN A 147 13.47 6.25 -6.33
C ASN A 147 13.72 6.12 -7.84
N VAL A 148 13.14 7.03 -8.62
CA VAL A 148 13.27 7.06 -10.09
C VAL A 148 14.46 7.87 -10.58
N GLN A 149 15.19 8.53 -9.67
CA GLN A 149 16.41 9.27 -10.00
C GLN A 149 17.53 8.32 -10.43
N ILE A 150 18.38 8.76 -11.36
CA ILE A 150 19.41 7.94 -12.01
C ILE A 150 20.70 7.90 -11.19
N ASP A 151 21.08 8.98 -10.51
CA ASP A 151 22.32 9.12 -9.74
C ASP A 151 22.13 9.64 -8.30
N THR A 152 20.97 10.22 -7.99
CA THR A 152 20.72 10.95 -6.75
C THR A 152 19.90 10.11 -5.75
N PRO A 153 20.44 9.78 -4.55
CA PRO A 153 19.70 9.05 -3.52
C PRO A 153 18.56 9.89 -2.92
N ALA A 154 17.45 9.25 -2.58
CA ALA A 154 16.27 9.89 -1.99
C ALA A 154 16.15 9.60 -0.49
N THR A 155 16.02 10.63 0.35
CA THR A 155 15.72 10.49 1.77
C THR A 155 14.22 10.52 2.00
N VAL A 156 13.64 9.37 2.35
CA VAL A 156 12.20 9.22 2.56
C VAL A 156 11.86 9.18 4.05
N THR A 157 10.79 9.87 4.43
CA THR A 157 10.20 9.85 5.78
C THR A 157 8.70 9.63 5.71
N ILE A 158 8.12 8.94 6.70
CA ILE A 158 6.68 8.74 6.84
C ILE A 158 6.23 9.28 8.19
N HIS A 159 5.18 10.09 8.18
CA HIS A 159 4.61 10.74 9.36
C HIS A 159 3.12 10.42 9.50
N ARG A 160 2.60 10.48 10.74
CA ARG A 160 1.17 10.38 11.08
C ARG A 160 0.82 11.49 12.07
N LYS A 161 -0.38 12.07 12.02
CA LYS A 161 -0.84 12.99 13.09
C LYS A 161 -1.11 12.18 14.36
N VAL A 162 -0.65 12.67 15.51
CA VAL A 162 -0.93 12.09 16.83
C VAL A 162 -1.27 13.25 17.76
N GLY A 163 -2.51 13.30 18.26
CA GLY A 163 -3.01 14.48 18.97
C GLY A 163 -3.00 15.77 18.12
N GLY A 164 -3.16 15.63 16.80
CA GLY A 164 -3.09 16.73 15.82
C GLY A 164 -1.67 17.12 15.36
N VAL A 165 -0.61 16.60 15.99
CA VAL A 165 0.78 16.94 15.66
C VAL A 165 1.41 15.84 14.80
N TRP A 166 2.08 16.20 13.71
CA TRP A 166 2.85 15.25 12.91
C TRP A 166 3.99 14.62 13.71
N GLN A 167 3.97 13.29 13.84
CA GLN A 167 5.04 12.50 14.42
C GLN A 167 5.63 11.59 13.34
N MET A 168 6.96 11.43 13.34
CA MET A 168 7.64 10.48 12.45
C MET A 168 7.31 9.04 12.88
N GLN A 169 7.12 8.16 11.92
CA GLN A 169 6.67 6.77 12.11
C GLN A 169 7.61 5.79 11.39
N ALA A 170 8.18 6.19 10.25
CA ALA A 170 9.27 5.49 9.60
C ALA A 170 10.25 6.47 8.92
N GLY A 171 11.48 6.02 8.70
CA GLY A 171 12.59 6.83 8.18
C GLY A 171 13.31 7.65 9.26
N PRO A 172 14.21 8.57 8.87
CA PRO A 172 14.65 8.82 7.50
C PRO A 172 15.38 7.60 6.90
N THR A 173 14.96 7.18 5.71
CA THR A 173 15.52 6.03 4.98
C THR A 173 16.06 6.51 3.64
N VAL A 174 17.33 6.22 3.35
CA VAL A 174 17.95 6.56 2.06
C VAL A 174 17.69 5.46 1.05
N VAL A 175 16.91 5.77 0.02
CA VAL A 175 16.61 4.89 -1.11
C VAL A 175 17.58 5.22 -2.24
N GLN A 176 18.39 4.24 -2.63
CA GLN A 176 19.42 4.43 -3.67
C GLN A 176 18.78 4.73 -5.04
N PRO A 177 19.52 5.34 -5.98
CA PRO A 177 19.04 5.57 -7.34
C PRO A 177 18.53 4.27 -8.00
N LEU A 178 17.46 4.38 -8.78
CA LEU A 178 16.78 3.26 -9.45
C LEU A 178 16.45 2.07 -8.52
N SER A 179 16.17 2.35 -7.24
CA SER A 179 15.92 1.36 -6.19
C SER A 179 14.61 1.64 -5.44
N LEU A 180 14.20 0.71 -4.57
CA LEU A 180 12.95 0.81 -3.80
C LEU A 180 13.14 0.48 -2.32
N ALA A 181 12.22 0.95 -1.50
CA ALA A 181 12.13 0.61 -0.07
C ALA A 181 10.66 0.38 0.33
N THR A 182 10.44 -0.61 1.19
CA THR A 182 9.12 -0.94 1.73
C THR A 182 9.08 -0.66 3.22
N PHE A 183 8.00 -0.02 3.65
CA PHE A 183 7.72 0.39 5.02
C PHE A 183 6.45 -0.32 5.51
N PRO A 184 6.58 -1.46 6.22
CA PRO A 184 5.50 -2.00 7.02
C PRO A 184 5.12 -0.96 8.09
N LEU A 185 3.83 -0.66 8.21
CA LEU A 185 3.31 0.33 9.13
C LEU A 185 2.27 -0.33 10.06
N PRO A 186 2.01 0.22 11.27
CA PRO A 186 0.90 -0.23 12.11
C PRO A 186 -0.44 -0.20 11.36
N ASN A 187 -1.43 -0.99 11.80
CA ASN A 187 -2.82 -0.77 11.38
C ASN A 187 -3.22 0.69 11.69
N ASN A 188 -3.91 1.31 10.75
CA ASN A 188 -4.51 2.63 10.87
C ASN A 188 -5.84 2.75 10.11
N ASN A 189 -6.55 1.64 9.85
CA ASN A 189 -7.79 1.65 9.11
C ASN A 189 -8.89 2.51 9.76
N GLN A 190 -9.90 2.86 8.97
CA GLN A 190 -11.20 3.26 9.46
C GLN A 190 -12.20 2.16 9.07
N GLN A 191 -13.29 2.03 9.82
CA GLN A 191 -14.41 1.16 9.46
C GLN A 191 -15.70 1.97 9.38
N GLY A 192 -16.27 2.07 8.18
CA GLY A 192 -17.51 2.78 7.93
C GLY A 192 -17.39 4.30 7.97
N SER A 193 -18.48 4.97 7.57
CA SER A 193 -18.53 6.43 7.42
C SER A 193 -18.06 7.22 8.64
N GLY A 194 -17.27 8.26 8.40
CA GLY A 194 -16.78 9.15 9.44
C GLY A 194 -15.50 9.88 9.05
N VAL A 195 -15.04 10.77 9.92
CA VAL A 195 -13.76 11.48 9.85
C VAL A 195 -12.82 10.93 10.92
N LYS A 196 -11.59 10.61 10.53
CA LYS A 196 -10.48 10.18 11.39
C LYS A 196 -9.32 11.16 11.29
N LEU A 197 -9.03 11.81 12.41
CA LEU A 197 -8.07 12.93 12.54
C LEU A 197 -6.59 12.50 12.37
N ASP A 198 -6.34 11.20 12.33
CA ASP A 198 -5.03 10.57 12.21
C ASP A 198 -5.00 9.40 11.20
N GLY A 199 -5.96 9.37 10.26
CA GLY A 199 -6.18 8.25 9.34
C GLY A 199 -5.17 8.14 8.17
N THR A 200 -4.20 9.05 8.06
CA THR A 200 -3.27 9.08 6.92
C THR A 200 -1.81 8.89 7.32
N TRP A 201 -1.03 8.37 6.37
CA TRP A 201 0.43 8.33 6.41
C TRP A 201 0.98 9.32 5.40
N ARG A 202 1.52 10.45 5.86
CA ARG A 202 2.15 11.46 5.02
C ARG A 202 3.57 11.03 4.68
N VAL A 203 3.78 10.64 3.42
CA VAL A 203 5.06 10.23 2.85
C VAL A 203 5.73 11.46 2.26
N THR A 204 6.98 11.72 2.63
CA THR A 204 7.73 12.89 2.16
C THR A 204 9.15 12.50 1.77
N SER A 205 9.62 13.00 0.63
CA SER A 205 10.97 12.81 0.09
C SER A 205 11.63 14.15 -0.24
N ASP A 206 12.96 14.18 -0.31
CA ASP A 206 13.79 15.33 -0.71
C ASP A 206 14.01 15.44 -2.22
N VAL A 207 13.84 14.32 -2.96
CA VAL A 207 13.82 14.26 -4.43
C VAL A 207 12.62 13.44 -4.93
N PRO A 208 12.21 13.57 -6.21
CA PRO A 208 11.00 12.93 -6.71
C PRO A 208 11.09 11.40 -6.77
N ILE A 209 10.06 10.75 -6.22
CA ILE A 209 9.86 9.29 -6.11
C ILE A 209 8.49 8.91 -6.67
N ILE A 210 8.21 7.62 -6.82
CA ILE A 210 6.83 7.09 -6.93
C ILE A 210 6.49 6.38 -5.61
N ALA A 211 5.24 6.46 -5.16
CA ALA A 211 4.76 5.76 -3.97
C ALA A 211 3.57 4.82 -4.28
N TYR A 212 3.52 3.71 -3.57
CA TYR A 212 2.47 2.68 -3.64
C TYR A 212 2.03 2.31 -2.22
N GLN A 213 0.76 1.96 -2.04
CA GLN A 213 0.28 1.31 -0.83
C GLN A 213 -0.08 -0.16 -1.09
N PHE A 214 0.04 -0.97 -0.04
CA PHE A 214 -0.30 -2.39 -0.04
C PHE A 214 -1.24 -2.68 1.12
N ASN A 215 -2.43 -3.19 0.81
CA ASN A 215 -3.39 -3.61 1.82
C ASN A 215 -4.00 -4.99 1.47
N PRO A 216 -3.51 -6.10 2.03
CA PRO A 216 -2.31 -6.25 2.85
C PRO A 216 -1.02 -6.60 2.08
N LEU A 217 0.14 -6.29 2.69
CA LEU A 217 1.47 -6.76 2.28
C LEU A 217 1.77 -8.18 2.82
N ILE A 218 0.96 -9.17 2.43
CA ILE A 218 1.25 -10.59 2.74
C ILE A 218 1.19 -11.46 1.47
N GLN A 219 2.10 -12.43 1.36
CA GLN A 219 2.08 -13.38 0.25
C GLN A 219 0.95 -14.40 0.44
N GLY A 220 0.19 -14.68 -0.62
CA GLY A 220 -0.90 -15.66 -0.59
C GLY A 220 -2.22 -15.14 -0.01
N ALA A 221 -2.39 -13.81 0.12
CA ALA A 221 -3.69 -13.22 0.45
C ALA A 221 -4.76 -13.59 -0.58
N ALA A 222 -6.00 -13.82 -0.13
CA ALA A 222 -7.13 -14.07 -1.03
C ALA A 222 -7.64 -12.79 -1.73
N SER A 223 -7.20 -11.62 -1.25
CA SER A 223 -7.39 -10.30 -1.84
C SER A 223 -6.20 -9.43 -1.42
N SER A 224 -5.68 -8.58 -2.31
CA SER A 224 -4.61 -7.63 -2.00
C SER A 224 -4.73 -6.37 -2.85
N ASP A 225 -4.88 -5.21 -2.21
CA ASP A 225 -4.66 -3.90 -2.84
C ASP A 225 -3.17 -3.66 -3.08
N ALA A 226 -2.87 -3.02 -4.20
CA ALA A 226 -1.55 -2.55 -4.62
C ALA A 226 -1.69 -1.22 -5.37
N SER A 227 -2.33 -0.24 -4.73
CA SER A 227 -2.66 1.06 -5.35
C SER A 227 -1.46 2.00 -5.42
N MET A 228 -1.22 2.54 -6.63
CA MET A 228 -0.26 3.64 -6.84
C MET A 228 -0.86 4.94 -6.30
N LEU A 229 -0.08 5.69 -5.53
CA LEU A 229 -0.50 6.94 -4.93
C LEU A 229 -0.16 8.10 -5.86
N TYR A 230 -1.15 8.95 -6.16
CA TYR A 230 -0.90 10.22 -6.84
C TYR A 230 -0.25 11.23 -5.88
N PRO A 231 0.82 11.95 -6.29
CA PRO A 231 1.41 12.99 -5.47
C PRO A 231 0.44 14.17 -5.33
N VAL A 232 0.55 14.92 -4.24
CA VAL A 232 -0.36 16.04 -3.91
C VAL A 232 -0.43 17.11 -5.02
N ALA A 233 0.63 17.26 -5.82
CA ALA A 233 0.67 18.19 -6.94
C ALA A 233 -0.26 17.81 -8.11
N SER A 234 -0.62 16.53 -8.25
CA SER A 234 -1.51 16.03 -9.31
C SER A 234 -2.92 15.70 -8.78
N TRP A 235 -3.35 16.29 -7.66
CA TRP A 235 -4.68 16.12 -7.10
C TRP A 235 -5.65 17.15 -7.67
N ASP A 236 -6.77 16.70 -8.24
CA ASP A 236 -7.83 17.57 -8.76
C ASP A 236 -8.99 17.76 -7.76
N TYR A 237 -9.70 18.88 -7.88
CA TYR A 237 -10.88 19.22 -7.08
C TYR A 237 -12.15 18.49 -7.56
N TYR A 238 -12.13 17.82 -8.71
CA TYR A 238 -13.26 17.08 -9.26
C TYR A 238 -12.92 15.60 -9.49
N ASN A 239 -13.68 14.69 -8.87
CA ASN A 239 -13.39 13.26 -8.90
C ASN A 239 -14.66 12.44 -9.15
N HIS A 240 -14.59 11.48 -10.08
CA HIS A 240 -15.62 10.46 -10.28
C HIS A 240 -15.15 9.14 -9.66
N VAL A 241 -15.89 8.63 -8.66
CA VAL A 241 -15.61 7.33 -8.03
C VAL A 241 -16.68 6.31 -8.42
N VAL A 242 -16.23 5.10 -8.78
CA VAL A 242 -17.10 3.99 -9.19
C VAL A 242 -17.18 2.96 -8.06
N HIS A 243 -18.39 2.48 -7.78
CA HIS A 243 -18.65 1.39 -6.84
C HIS A 243 -19.26 0.20 -7.59
N TRP A 244 -18.91 -1.03 -7.18
CA TRP A 244 -19.34 -2.27 -7.83
C TRP A 244 -20.84 -2.62 -7.67
N GLY A 245 -21.56 -1.92 -6.79
CA GLY A 245 -22.99 -2.15 -6.53
C GLY A 245 -23.25 -3.25 -5.51
N GLU A 246 -24.39 -3.94 -5.66
CA GLU A 246 -24.77 -5.07 -4.81
C GLU A 246 -23.73 -6.21 -4.91
N GLY A 247 -23.25 -6.71 -3.77
CA GLY A 247 -22.20 -7.73 -3.73
C GLY A 247 -21.81 -8.13 -2.31
N TYR A 248 -20.62 -8.72 -2.18
CA TYR A 248 -19.99 -8.99 -0.89
C TYR A 248 -19.17 -7.77 -0.42
N GLY A 249 -19.10 -7.55 0.89
CA GLY A 249 -18.53 -6.33 1.47
C GLY A 249 -19.47 -5.12 1.42
N ARG A 250 -18.95 -3.94 1.76
CA ARG A 250 -19.67 -2.66 1.75
C ARG A 250 -18.94 -1.70 0.81
N GLY A 251 -19.66 -1.03 -0.09
CA GLY A 251 -19.09 0.03 -0.91
C GLY A 251 -18.76 1.27 -0.08
N TYR A 252 -17.61 1.88 -0.31
CA TYR A 252 -17.23 3.16 0.29
C TYR A 252 -16.31 3.96 -0.64
N ILE A 253 -16.11 5.24 -0.29
CA ILE A 253 -15.04 6.07 -0.84
C ILE A 253 -14.21 6.66 0.31
N THR A 254 -12.91 6.74 0.10
CA THR A 254 -11.95 7.35 1.06
C THR A 254 -11.46 8.68 0.49
N ILE A 255 -11.46 9.72 1.32
CA ILE A 255 -11.18 11.10 0.96
C ILE A 255 -10.10 11.62 1.90
N VAL A 256 -9.07 12.28 1.36
CA VAL A 256 -7.98 12.90 2.14
C VAL A 256 -7.82 14.35 1.74
N ALA A 257 -7.57 15.23 2.70
CA ALA A 257 -7.19 16.62 2.44
C ALA A 257 -5.68 16.83 2.63
N ALA A 258 -5.05 17.52 1.69
CA ALA A 258 -3.65 17.98 1.81
C ALA A 258 -3.53 19.40 2.41
N ASN A 259 -4.65 20.06 2.72
CA ASN A 259 -4.72 21.43 3.21
C ASN A 259 -5.74 21.56 4.35
N ASP A 260 -5.44 22.43 5.32
CA ASP A 260 -6.37 22.74 6.44
C ASP A 260 -7.63 23.46 5.95
N GLY A 261 -8.79 23.13 6.52
CA GLY A 261 -10.08 23.74 6.16
C GLY A 261 -10.61 23.38 4.77
N THR A 262 -10.17 22.25 4.19
CA THR A 262 -10.71 21.72 2.93
C THR A 262 -12.18 21.35 3.11
N VAL A 263 -13.04 21.77 2.19
CA VAL A 263 -14.48 21.40 2.16
C VAL A 263 -14.75 20.60 0.90
N VAL A 264 -15.18 19.35 1.08
CA VAL A 264 -15.49 18.42 0.00
C VAL A 264 -17.00 18.25 -0.11
N GLU A 265 -17.55 18.45 -1.30
CA GLU A 265 -18.95 18.16 -1.60
C GLU A 265 -19.08 16.77 -2.20
N VAL A 266 -19.95 15.94 -1.62
CA VAL A 266 -20.21 14.56 -2.03
C VAL A 266 -21.65 14.47 -2.50
N THR A 267 -21.84 14.12 -3.78
CA THR A 267 -23.16 13.82 -4.37
C THR A 267 -23.26 12.32 -4.64
N PRO A 268 -23.81 11.50 -3.73
CA PRO A 268 -23.89 10.06 -3.92
C PRO A 268 -25.08 9.68 -4.81
N VAL A 269 -24.93 8.66 -5.64
CA VAL A 269 -26.03 8.10 -6.47
C VAL A 269 -26.89 7.07 -5.71
N VAL A 270 -26.47 6.69 -4.51
CA VAL A 270 -27.15 5.78 -3.57
C VAL A 270 -27.24 6.43 -2.17
N ALA A 271 -27.93 5.79 -1.23
CA ALA A 271 -27.93 6.27 0.16
C ALA A 271 -26.62 5.90 0.87
N THR A 272 -26.05 6.83 1.64
CA THR A 272 -24.80 6.62 2.39
C THR A 272 -25.03 6.68 3.89
N ALA A 273 -24.30 5.85 4.63
CA ALA A 273 -24.32 5.85 6.08
C ALA A 273 -23.72 7.16 6.61
N GLY A 274 -24.27 7.69 7.70
CA GLY A 274 -23.67 8.80 8.44
C GLY A 274 -22.79 8.29 9.58
N GLY A 275 -21.87 9.13 10.05
CA GLY A 275 -20.96 8.82 11.15
C GLY A 275 -20.29 10.07 11.73
N ASN A 276 -19.14 9.91 12.37
CA ASN A 276 -18.43 11.01 13.02
C ASN A 276 -18.04 12.09 12.00
N GLY A 277 -18.67 13.27 12.00
CA GLY A 277 -18.35 14.34 11.04
C GLY A 277 -18.79 14.10 9.57
N VAL A 278 -19.38 12.94 9.27
CA VAL A 278 -19.90 12.60 7.92
C VAL A 278 -21.43 12.51 7.97
N PRO A 279 -22.16 13.40 7.28
CA PRO A 279 -23.62 13.29 7.14
C PRO A 279 -24.07 11.99 6.46
N ALA A 280 -25.28 11.51 6.80
CA ALA A 280 -25.94 10.47 6.03
C ALA A 280 -26.47 11.07 4.72
N GLY A 281 -26.04 10.54 3.58
CA GLY A 281 -26.38 11.06 2.25
C GLY A 281 -27.63 10.40 1.67
N SER A 282 -28.36 11.16 0.84
CA SER A 282 -29.50 10.67 0.06
C SER A 282 -29.17 10.67 -1.44
N PRO A 283 -29.72 9.75 -2.24
CA PRO A 283 -29.44 9.68 -3.68
C PRO A 283 -29.67 11.01 -4.40
N ASN A 284 -28.63 11.50 -5.07
CA ASN A 284 -28.60 12.77 -5.83
C ASN A 284 -28.80 14.04 -4.97
N VAL A 285 -28.54 13.96 -3.66
CA VAL A 285 -28.55 15.11 -2.75
C VAL A 285 -27.12 15.38 -2.26
N PRO A 286 -26.49 16.52 -2.63
CA PRO A 286 -25.15 16.86 -2.15
C PRO A 286 -25.13 17.07 -0.64
N PHE A 287 -24.05 16.64 0.00
CA PHE A 287 -23.69 17.02 1.36
C PHE A 287 -22.20 17.38 1.42
N GLN A 288 -21.78 18.05 2.49
CA GLN A 288 -20.40 18.51 2.65
C GLN A 288 -19.71 17.82 3.83
N VAL A 289 -18.42 17.54 3.66
CA VAL A 289 -17.50 17.10 4.70
C VAL A 289 -16.37 18.13 4.80
N MET A 290 -15.97 18.49 6.01
CA MET A 290 -14.84 19.39 6.26
C MET A 290 -13.66 18.56 6.80
N LEU A 291 -12.48 18.81 6.24
CA LEU A 291 -11.24 18.09 6.55
C LEU A 291 -10.07 19.06 6.72
N ASN A 292 -9.18 18.75 7.64
CA ASN A 292 -7.87 19.39 7.77
C ASN A 292 -6.76 18.54 7.12
N GLU A 293 -5.54 19.08 7.03
CA GLU A 293 -4.41 18.39 6.40
C GLU A 293 -4.16 17.01 7.03
N GLY A 294 -4.11 15.95 6.23
CA GLY A 294 -3.90 14.58 6.71
C GLY A 294 -5.06 13.97 7.50
N GLU A 295 -6.21 14.63 7.58
CA GLU A 295 -7.45 13.99 8.03
C GLU A 295 -8.04 13.13 6.91
N LEU A 296 -8.62 12.00 7.29
CA LEU A 296 -9.31 11.06 6.41
C LEU A 296 -10.82 11.18 6.63
N ALA A 297 -11.62 11.20 5.57
CA ALA A 297 -13.04 10.85 5.62
C ALA A 297 -13.32 9.57 4.84
N GLU A 298 -14.17 8.72 5.39
CA GLU A 298 -14.82 7.64 4.64
C GLU A 298 -16.30 7.98 4.47
N VAL A 299 -16.85 7.68 3.29
CA VAL A 299 -18.28 7.71 3.02
C VAL A 299 -18.69 6.33 2.50
N ALA A 300 -19.31 5.53 3.36
CA ALA A 300 -19.81 4.19 3.03
C ALA A 300 -21.29 4.20 2.63
N VAL A 301 -21.70 3.24 1.79
CA VAL A 301 -23.11 2.99 1.48
C VAL A 301 -23.84 2.44 2.72
N VAL A 302 -25.17 2.61 2.78
CA VAL A 302 -25.99 1.94 3.79
C VAL A 302 -26.02 0.42 3.55
N THR A 303 -26.14 -0.34 4.64
CA THR A 303 -26.29 -1.81 4.67
C THR A 303 -27.69 -2.23 5.10
#